data_AF-A0A7S3IE80-F1
#
_entry.id   AF-A0A7S3IE80-F1
#
_cell.length_a   1.000
_cell.length_b   1.000
_cell.length_c   1.000
_cell.angle_alpha   90.00
_cell.angle_beta   90.00
_cell.angle_gamma   90.00
#
_symmetry.space_group_name_H-M   'P 1'
#
loop_
_entity.id
_entity.type
_entity.pdbx_description
1 polymer ?
#
loop_
_entity_poly.entity_id
_entity_poly.type
_entity_poly.pdbx_seq_one_letter_code
_entity_poly.pdbx_strand_id
1 'polypeptide(L)'
;MLQYVIMHSFKITRLFLAAIIITYFCGCLWYLIVFTYRDEGLADEHGNSSNPTFYYAFGMDKMNVQKRIIVSWYYSMTTLTTVGYGDFYPISNTEIFMAVCFMLCGVVFFSYIMSSVIEIINNQQKKMSLEDKTQGLRNWLVLLSRFTNKKPLKRSLYNRVSQHFDYFWMYDRLAAIHQHADTLNELPKSMKRKLMTNYLFDDIFKNFKFFFKTSQ
;
A
#
# COMPACT_ATOMS: atom_id res chain seq x y z
N MET A 1 -19.20 10.48 4.18
CA MET A 1 -19.09 9.04 3.84
C MET A 1 -18.98 8.81 2.34
N LEU A 2 -19.96 9.20 1.50
CA LEU A 2 -19.96 8.89 0.05
C LEU A 2 -18.75 9.46 -0.74
N GLN A 3 -18.47 10.76 -0.61
CA GLN A 3 -17.32 11.41 -1.30
C GLN A 3 -15.97 10.79 -0.92
N TYR A 4 -15.86 10.31 0.31
CA TYR A 4 -14.66 9.66 0.82
C TYR A 4 -14.46 8.28 0.18
N VAL A 5 -15.51 7.45 0.16
CA VAL A 5 -15.48 6.14 -0.51
C VAL A 5 -15.12 6.31 -1.99
N ILE A 6 -15.68 7.31 -2.68
CA ILE A 6 -15.36 7.61 -4.08
C ILE A 6 -13.87 7.95 -4.28
N MET A 7 -13.30 8.81 -3.43
CA MET A 7 -11.88 9.18 -3.53
C MET A 7 -10.94 7.97 -3.30
N HIS A 8 -11.29 7.08 -2.38
CA HIS A 8 -10.49 5.89 -2.08
C HIS A 8 -10.61 4.81 -3.16
N SER A 9 -11.83 4.54 -3.63
CA SER A 9 -12.05 3.66 -4.78
C SER A 9 -11.29 4.17 -6.00
N PHE A 10 -11.28 5.49 -6.25
CA PHE A 10 -10.49 6.06 -7.34
C PHE A 10 -8.98 5.83 -7.19
N LYS A 11 -8.42 5.97 -5.97
CA LYS A 11 -6.99 5.71 -5.71
C LYS A 11 -6.62 4.25 -5.98
N ILE A 12 -7.46 3.31 -5.54
CA ILE A 12 -7.25 1.87 -5.75
C ILE A 12 -7.38 1.55 -7.24
N THR A 13 -8.45 1.99 -7.91
CA THR A 13 -8.65 1.77 -9.35
C THR A 13 -7.50 2.36 -10.17
N ARG A 14 -7.01 3.56 -9.83
CA ARG A 14 -5.85 4.17 -10.48
C ARG A 14 -4.59 3.30 -10.36
N LEU A 15 -4.37 2.69 -9.21
CA LEU A 15 -3.22 1.82 -8.96
C LEU A 15 -3.33 0.50 -9.73
N PHE A 16 -4.52 -0.11 -9.80
CA PHE A 16 -4.77 -1.29 -10.63
C PHE A 16 -4.58 -1.00 -12.13
N LEU A 17 -5.11 0.13 -12.62
CA LEU A 17 -4.91 0.55 -14.01
C LEU A 17 -3.44 0.79 -14.32
N ALA A 18 -2.70 1.46 -13.43
CA ALA A 18 -1.26 1.64 -13.57
C ALA A 18 -0.51 0.30 -13.65
N ALA A 19 -0.92 -0.70 -12.85
CA ALA A 19 -0.35 -2.04 -12.91
C ALA A 19 -0.57 -2.74 -14.26
N ILE A 20 -1.78 -2.65 -14.81
CA ILE A 20 -2.11 -3.22 -16.13
C ILE A 20 -1.28 -2.53 -17.22
N ILE A 21 -1.18 -1.20 -17.17
CA ILE A 21 -0.41 -0.43 -18.15
C ILE A 21 1.08 -0.82 -18.09
N ILE A 22 1.65 -0.88 -16.89
CA ILE A 22 3.08 -1.20 -16.72
C ILE A 22 3.37 -2.64 -17.15
N THR A 23 2.53 -3.61 -16.79
CA THR A 23 2.70 -4.99 -17.25
C THR A 23 2.60 -5.11 -18.77
N TYR A 24 1.73 -4.32 -19.42
CA TYR A 24 1.66 -4.25 -20.87
C TYR A 24 2.94 -3.69 -21.50
N PHE A 25 3.47 -2.57 -20.99
CA PHE A 25 4.75 -2.01 -21.45
C PHE A 25 5.91 -2.99 -21.25
N CYS A 26 5.96 -3.67 -20.12
CA CYS A 26 6.92 -4.74 -19.86
C CYS A 26 6.78 -5.91 -20.86
N GLY A 27 5.55 -6.29 -21.21
CA GLY A 27 5.24 -7.24 -22.28
C GLY A 27 5.78 -6.84 -23.64
N CYS A 28 5.61 -5.57 -24.01
CA CYS A 28 6.16 -5.01 -25.23
C CYS A 28 7.70 -4.96 -25.22
N LEU A 29 8.31 -4.61 -24.07
CA LEU A 29 9.76 -4.64 -23.91
C LEU A 29 10.31 -6.06 -24.06
N TRP A 30 9.65 -7.06 -23.47
CA TRP A 30 10.02 -8.47 -23.65
C TRP A 30 9.91 -8.89 -25.11
N TYR A 31 8.82 -8.54 -25.79
CA TYR A 31 8.65 -8.80 -27.22
C TYR A 31 9.78 -8.17 -28.06
N LEU A 32 10.19 -6.93 -27.74
CA LEU A 32 11.32 -6.29 -28.43
C LEU A 32 12.63 -7.04 -28.21
N ILE A 33 12.93 -7.47 -26.99
CA ILE A 33 14.12 -8.28 -26.68
C ILE A 33 14.12 -9.56 -27.52
N VAL A 34 13.01 -10.31 -27.47
CA VAL A 34 12.85 -11.56 -28.24
C VAL A 34 12.97 -11.32 -29.74
N PHE A 35 12.44 -10.21 -30.24
CA PHE A 35 12.54 -9.86 -31.67
C PHE A 35 13.97 -9.48 -32.07
N THR A 36 14.71 -8.75 -31.23
CA THR A 36 16.11 -8.37 -31.50
C THR A 36 17.04 -9.58 -31.49
N TYR A 37 16.87 -10.50 -30.55
CA TYR A 37 17.71 -11.71 -30.46
C TYR A 37 17.20 -12.87 -31.31
N ARG A 38 16.17 -12.65 -32.15
CA ARG A 38 15.65 -13.68 -33.06
C ARG A 38 16.75 -14.28 -33.92
N ASP A 39 17.62 -13.45 -34.48
CA ASP A 39 18.61 -13.89 -35.47
C ASP A 39 19.72 -14.76 -34.85
N GLU A 40 19.94 -14.70 -33.53
CA GLU A 40 20.84 -15.63 -32.81
C GLU A 40 20.35 -17.08 -32.88
N GLY A 41 19.05 -17.29 -33.14
CA GLY A 41 18.43 -18.62 -33.26
C GLY A 41 18.28 -19.14 -34.69
N LEU A 42 18.76 -18.40 -35.70
CA LEU A 42 18.81 -18.89 -37.07
C LEU A 42 19.89 -19.98 -37.18
N ALA A 43 19.59 -21.05 -37.92
CA ALA A 43 20.56 -22.11 -38.18
C ALA A 43 21.75 -21.55 -38.97
N ASP A 44 22.97 -21.92 -38.57
CA ASP A 44 24.18 -21.64 -39.36
C ASP A 44 24.04 -22.21 -40.78
N GLU A 45 24.88 -21.77 -41.72
CA GLU A 45 24.91 -22.25 -43.12
C GLU A 45 24.98 -23.79 -43.28
N HIS A 46 25.30 -24.51 -42.20
CA HIS A 46 25.35 -25.97 -42.09
C HIS A 46 24.05 -26.63 -41.56
N GLY A 47 22.96 -25.88 -41.41
CA GLY A 47 21.65 -26.42 -41.02
C GLY A 47 21.51 -26.81 -39.54
N ASN A 48 22.46 -26.40 -38.69
CA ASN A 48 22.43 -26.67 -37.26
C ASN A 48 21.93 -25.43 -36.50
N SER A 49 20.83 -25.57 -35.76
CA SER A 49 20.34 -24.52 -34.85
C SER A 49 21.22 -24.49 -33.60
N SER A 50 22.26 -23.67 -33.61
CA SER A 50 23.29 -23.66 -32.58
C SER A 50 22.76 -23.24 -31.19
N ASN A 51 21.69 -22.43 -31.11
CA ASN A 51 20.97 -22.12 -29.87
C ASN A 51 19.48 -21.77 -30.14
N PRO A 52 18.49 -22.58 -29.75
CA PRO A 52 17.08 -22.21 -29.91
C PRO A 52 16.75 -20.98 -29.04
N THR A 53 16.21 -19.93 -29.66
CA THR A 53 15.71 -18.74 -28.96
C THR A 53 14.24 -18.89 -28.60
N PHE A 54 13.76 -18.12 -27.62
CA PHE A 54 12.36 -18.06 -27.22
C PHE A 54 11.42 -17.87 -28.43
N TYR A 55 11.85 -17.07 -29.41
CA TYR A 55 11.08 -16.80 -30.62
C TYR A 55 10.79 -18.07 -31.44
N TYR A 56 11.80 -18.91 -31.68
CA TYR A 56 11.65 -20.11 -32.50
C TYR A 56 11.13 -21.31 -31.72
N ALA A 57 11.53 -21.46 -30.45
CA ALA A 57 11.12 -22.61 -29.64
C ALA A 57 9.61 -22.66 -29.38
N PHE A 58 8.97 -21.49 -29.21
CA PHE A 58 7.53 -21.40 -29.03
C PHE A 58 6.77 -21.14 -30.33
N GLY A 59 7.44 -21.24 -31.49
CA GLY A 59 6.82 -21.09 -32.81
C GLY A 59 6.22 -19.71 -33.06
N MET A 60 6.82 -18.64 -32.51
CA MET A 60 6.34 -17.28 -32.72
C MET A 60 6.45 -16.85 -34.18
N ASP A 61 7.37 -17.43 -34.94
CA ASP A 61 7.53 -17.25 -36.39
C ASP A 61 6.22 -17.50 -37.16
N LYS A 62 5.47 -18.53 -36.78
CA LYS A 62 4.19 -18.93 -37.42
C LYS A 62 2.97 -18.17 -36.91
N MET A 63 3.13 -17.32 -35.89
CA MET A 63 2.03 -16.59 -35.27
C MET A 63 1.84 -15.19 -35.87
N ASN A 64 0.59 -14.71 -35.90
CA ASN A 64 0.28 -13.32 -36.18
C ASN A 64 0.88 -12.39 -35.10
N VAL A 65 1.20 -11.15 -35.48
CA VAL A 65 1.77 -10.13 -34.56
C VAL A 65 0.94 -9.96 -33.29
N GLN A 66 -0.39 -9.94 -33.40
CA GLN A 66 -1.30 -9.86 -32.25
C GLN A 66 -1.08 -11.00 -31.25
N LYS A 67 -0.96 -12.25 -31.74
CA LYS A 67 -0.72 -13.42 -30.88
C LYS A 67 0.66 -13.33 -30.22
N ARG A 68 1.69 -12.85 -30.93
CA ARG A 68 3.05 -12.67 -30.37
C ARG A 68 3.05 -11.67 -29.20
N ILE A 69 2.33 -10.56 -29.33
CA ILE A 69 2.18 -9.56 -28.27
C ILE A 69 1.44 -10.15 -27.08
N ILE A 70 0.35 -10.89 -27.31
CA ILE A 70 -0.42 -11.53 -26.22
C ILE A 70 0.45 -12.52 -25.45
N VAL A 71 1.22 -13.38 -26.14
CA VAL A 71 2.11 -14.34 -25.48
C VAL A 71 3.22 -13.63 -24.69
N SER A 72 3.83 -12.60 -25.26
CA SER A 72 4.89 -11.83 -24.58
C SER A 72 4.38 -11.06 -23.36
N TRP A 73 3.17 -10.49 -23.47
CA TRP A 73 2.49 -9.85 -22.35
C TRP A 73 2.09 -10.85 -21.27
N TYR A 74 1.58 -12.01 -21.67
CA TYR A 74 1.26 -13.10 -20.74
C TYR A 74 2.50 -13.57 -19.98
N TYR A 75 3.62 -13.85 -20.66
CA TYR A 75 4.89 -14.21 -20.01
C TYR A 75 5.36 -13.12 -19.03
N SER A 76 5.29 -11.85 -19.45
CA SER A 76 5.66 -10.72 -18.59
C SER A 76 4.74 -10.61 -17.38
N MET A 77 3.43 -10.78 -17.56
CA MET A 77 2.45 -10.72 -16.48
C MET A 77 2.66 -11.84 -15.48
N THR A 78 2.81 -13.09 -15.92
CA THR A 78 3.02 -14.26 -15.02
C THR A 78 4.36 -14.19 -14.29
N THR A 79 5.39 -13.61 -14.91
CA THR A 79 6.70 -13.36 -14.28
C THR A 79 6.62 -12.24 -13.25
N LEU A 80 6.06 -11.07 -13.61
CA LEU A 80 5.94 -9.91 -12.71
C LEU A 80 5.01 -10.15 -11.52
N THR A 81 3.96 -10.96 -11.71
CA THR A 81 3.04 -11.39 -10.64
C THR A 81 3.56 -12.57 -9.84
N THR A 82 4.75 -13.09 -10.18
CA THR A 82 5.38 -14.25 -9.52
C THR A 82 4.56 -15.53 -9.57
N VAL A 83 3.60 -15.65 -10.50
CA VAL A 83 2.79 -16.86 -10.70
C VAL A 83 3.61 -17.94 -11.41
N GLY A 84 4.30 -17.58 -12.49
CA GLY A 84 5.29 -18.42 -13.16
C GLY A 84 4.82 -19.83 -13.54
N TYR A 85 3.85 -19.97 -14.45
CA TYR A 85 3.34 -21.28 -14.89
C TYR A 85 4.40 -22.18 -15.56
N GLY A 86 5.48 -21.60 -16.10
CA GLY A 86 6.58 -22.33 -16.75
C GLY A 86 6.27 -22.84 -18.16
N ASP A 87 5.16 -22.39 -18.75
CA ASP A 87 4.78 -22.65 -20.14
C ASP A 87 5.63 -21.87 -21.16
N PHE A 88 6.05 -20.66 -20.78
CA PHE A 88 7.02 -19.85 -21.52
C PHE A 88 8.21 -19.53 -20.63
N TYR A 89 9.43 -19.75 -21.13
CA TYR A 89 10.67 -19.50 -20.40
C TYR A 89 11.81 -19.15 -21.37
N PRO A 90 12.76 -18.30 -20.98
CA PRO A 90 13.92 -17.95 -21.82
C PRO A 90 14.80 -19.17 -22.05
N ILE A 91 15.38 -19.28 -23.24
CA ILE A 91 16.15 -20.48 -23.64
C ILE A 91 17.60 -20.12 -23.90
N SER A 92 17.86 -19.04 -24.64
CA SER A 92 19.22 -18.58 -24.86
C SER A 92 19.83 -18.00 -23.58
N ASN A 93 21.16 -18.13 -23.41
CA ASN A 93 21.89 -17.53 -22.30
C ASN A 93 21.69 -16.01 -22.22
N THR A 94 21.56 -15.35 -23.38
CA THR A 94 21.28 -13.90 -23.48
C THR A 94 19.88 -13.56 -22.96
N GLU A 95 18.87 -14.36 -23.34
CA GLU A 95 17.49 -14.23 -22.87
C GLU A 95 17.37 -14.51 -21.37
N ILE A 96 18.10 -15.50 -20.85
CA ILE A 96 18.13 -15.83 -19.42
C ILE A 96 18.69 -14.64 -18.62
N PHE A 97 19.80 -14.04 -19.06
CA PHE A 97 20.37 -12.86 -18.41
C PHE A 97 19.39 -11.69 -18.42
N MET A 98 18.75 -11.41 -19.55
CA MET A 98 17.72 -10.37 -19.65
C MET A 98 16.50 -10.66 -18.78
N ALA A 99 16.06 -11.92 -18.69
CA ALA A 99 14.97 -12.32 -17.81
C ALA A 99 15.31 -12.10 -16.33
N VAL A 100 16.55 -12.33 -15.91
CA VAL A 100 17.01 -12.02 -14.54
C VAL A 100 16.91 -10.52 -14.26
N CYS A 101 17.41 -9.66 -15.16
CA CYS A 101 17.27 -8.21 -15.03
C CYS A 101 15.79 -7.78 -14.99
N PHE A 102 14.96 -8.38 -15.83
CA PHE A 102 13.53 -8.13 -15.89
C PHE A 102 12.81 -8.52 -14.58
N MET A 103 13.15 -9.68 -14.01
CA MET A 103 12.62 -10.14 -12.72
C MET A 103 13.02 -9.21 -11.57
N LEU A 104 14.27 -8.71 -11.53
CA LEU A 104 14.72 -7.74 -10.52
C LEU A 104 13.92 -6.43 -10.58
N CYS A 105 13.71 -5.89 -11.78
CA CYS A 105 12.84 -4.73 -11.98
C CYS A 105 11.40 -5.01 -11.52
N GLY A 106 10.90 -6.22 -11.77
CA GLY A 106 9.60 -6.68 -11.32
C GLY A 106 9.42 -6.67 -9.81
N VAL A 107 10.43 -7.11 -9.05
CA VAL A 107 10.40 -7.10 -7.58
C VAL A 107 10.30 -5.68 -7.03
N VAL A 108 11.07 -4.75 -7.59
CA VAL A 108 11.02 -3.33 -7.21
C VAL A 108 9.64 -2.74 -7.50
N PHE A 109 9.08 -3.04 -8.68
CA PHE A 109 7.75 -2.59 -9.07
C PHE A 109 6.64 -3.13 -8.17
N PHE A 110 6.65 -4.43 -7.89
CA PHE A 110 5.67 -5.07 -7.02
C PHE A 110 5.74 -4.52 -5.59
N SER A 111 6.96 -4.27 -5.10
CA SER A 111 7.19 -3.65 -3.79
C SER A 111 6.61 -2.24 -3.70
N TYR A 112 6.73 -1.44 -4.77
CA TYR A 112 6.13 -0.12 -4.85
C TYR A 112 4.59 -0.18 -4.83
N ILE A 113 3.98 -1.10 -5.57
CA ILE A 113 2.53 -1.33 -5.54
C ILE A 113 2.09 -1.71 -4.12
N MET A 114 2.77 -2.66 -3.49
CA MET A 114 2.42 -3.10 -2.14
C MET A 114 2.57 -1.98 -1.11
N SER A 115 3.64 -1.20 -1.19
CA SER A 115 3.83 -0.02 -0.33
C SER A 115 2.68 0.97 -0.47
N SER A 116 2.24 1.24 -1.70
CA SER A 116 1.11 2.13 -1.97
C SER A 116 -0.22 1.59 -1.42
N VAL A 117 -0.45 0.27 -1.49
CA VAL A 117 -1.62 -0.38 -0.91
C VAL A 117 -1.58 -0.29 0.63
N ILE A 118 -0.42 -0.56 1.23
CA ILE A 118 -0.21 -0.44 2.68
C ILE A 118 -0.44 1.00 3.14
N GLU A 119 0.02 2.01 2.40
CA GLU A 119 -0.24 3.41 2.72
C GLU A 119 -1.74 3.74 2.70
N ILE A 120 -2.48 3.20 1.73
CA ILE A 120 -3.93 3.35 1.66
C ILE A 120 -4.60 2.72 2.90
N ILE A 121 -4.17 1.51 3.29
CA ILE A 121 -4.70 0.81 4.47
C ILE A 121 -4.35 1.56 5.76
N ASN A 122 -3.11 1.99 5.93
CA ASN A 122 -2.66 2.74 7.11
C ASN A 122 -3.41 4.07 7.24
N ASN A 123 -3.68 4.76 6.13
CA ASN A 123 -4.51 5.97 6.12
C ASN A 123 -5.96 5.69 6.53
N GLN A 124 -6.49 4.49 6.25
CA GLN A 124 -7.80 4.06 6.77
C GLN A 124 -7.74 3.78 8.27
N GLN A 125 -6.74 3.03 8.74
CA GLN A 125 -6.54 2.73 10.17
C GLN A 125 -6.34 3.99 11.02
N LYS A 126 -5.58 4.98 10.52
CA LYS A 126 -5.37 6.25 11.22
C LYS A 126 -6.69 6.99 11.51
N LYS A 127 -7.71 6.82 10.65
CA LYS A 127 -9.06 7.39 10.82
C LYS A 127 -10.06 6.45 11.51
N MET A 128 -9.87 5.14 11.42
CA MET A 128 -10.51 4.13 12.27
C MET A 128 -9.93 4.08 13.68
N SER A 129 -8.94 4.93 14.01
CA SER A 129 -8.28 4.95 15.32
C SER A 129 -9.25 5.04 16.51
N LEU A 130 -10.46 5.60 16.34
CA LEU A 130 -11.50 5.53 17.37
C LEU A 130 -12.07 4.11 17.51
N GLU A 131 -12.45 3.48 16.40
CA GLU A 131 -12.96 2.09 16.38
C GLU A 131 -11.89 1.09 16.84
N ASP A 132 -10.62 1.28 16.44
CA ASP A 132 -9.49 0.46 16.91
C ASP A 132 -9.23 0.64 18.42
N LYS A 133 -9.33 1.86 18.95
CA LYS A 133 -9.24 2.13 20.39
C LYS A 133 -10.39 1.48 21.15
N THR A 134 -11.63 1.59 20.65
CA THR A 134 -12.82 0.93 21.25
C THR A 134 -12.66 -0.59 21.23
N GLN A 135 -12.13 -1.17 20.16
CA GLN A 135 -11.84 -2.60 20.08
C GLN A 135 -10.71 -3.01 21.04
N GLY A 136 -9.68 -2.18 21.20
CA GLY A 136 -8.60 -2.37 22.17
C GLY A 136 -9.12 -2.37 23.62
N LEU A 137 -9.99 -1.43 23.97
CA LEU A 137 -10.64 -1.38 25.29
C LEU A 137 -11.53 -2.60 25.52
N ARG A 138 -12.30 -3.03 24.52
CA ARG A 138 -13.10 -4.25 24.60
C ARG A 138 -12.23 -5.47 24.87
N ASN A 139 -11.12 -5.61 24.15
CA ASN A 139 -10.16 -6.69 24.35
C ASN A 139 -9.57 -6.65 25.77
N TRP A 140 -9.19 -5.47 26.26
CA TRP A 140 -8.69 -5.29 27.62
C TRP A 140 -9.73 -5.66 28.70
N LEU A 141 -10.98 -5.24 28.54
CA LEU A 141 -12.07 -5.59 29.44
C LEU A 141 -12.35 -7.11 29.45
N VAL A 142 -12.21 -7.77 28.31
CA VAL A 142 -12.28 -9.24 28.23
C VAL A 142 -11.09 -9.90 28.92
N LEU A 143 -9.87 -9.36 28.78
CA LEU A 143 -8.70 -9.87 29.49
C LEU A 143 -8.83 -9.75 31.01
N LEU A 144 -9.42 -8.67 31.52
CA LEU A 144 -9.69 -8.50 32.95
C LEU A 144 -10.60 -9.60 33.53
N SER A 145 -11.53 -10.12 32.72
CA SER A 145 -12.39 -11.22 33.15
C SER A 145 -11.60 -12.52 33.45
N ARG A 146 -10.40 -12.69 32.87
CA ARG A 146 -9.52 -13.83 33.17
C ARG A 146 -8.97 -13.78 34.60
N PHE A 147 -8.68 -12.59 35.12
CA PHE A 147 -8.17 -12.39 36.47
C PHE A 147 -9.27 -12.42 37.55
N THR A 148 -10.54 -12.44 37.15
CA THR A 148 -11.70 -12.41 38.08
C THR A 148 -12.43 -13.76 38.10
N ASN A 149 -11.71 -14.88 37.96
CA ASN A 149 -12.30 -16.24 37.90
C ASN A 149 -13.43 -16.38 36.85
N LYS A 150 -13.28 -15.76 35.68
CA LYS A 150 -14.30 -15.75 34.60
C LYS A 150 -15.63 -15.10 35.00
N LYS A 151 -15.71 -14.36 36.11
CA LYS A 151 -16.91 -13.58 36.43
C LYS A 151 -17.05 -12.46 35.40
N PRO A 152 -18.15 -12.42 34.62
CA PRO A 152 -18.35 -11.37 33.64
C PRO A 152 -18.52 -10.01 34.34
N LEU A 153 -17.96 -8.96 33.75
CA LEU A 153 -18.17 -7.60 34.24
C LEU A 153 -19.67 -7.28 34.23
N LYS A 154 -20.16 -6.67 35.31
CA LYS A 154 -21.56 -6.21 35.36
C LYS A 154 -21.80 -5.25 34.20
N ARG A 155 -22.85 -5.51 33.40
CA ARG A 155 -23.15 -4.76 32.16
C ARG A 155 -23.24 -3.24 32.38
N SER A 156 -23.73 -2.82 33.55
CA SER A 156 -23.78 -1.40 33.93
C SER A 156 -22.42 -0.74 34.08
N LEU A 157 -21.41 -1.46 34.60
CA LEU A 157 -20.06 -0.94 34.74
C LEU A 157 -19.34 -0.92 33.39
N TYR A 158 -19.50 -1.97 32.59
CA TYR A 158 -18.98 -2.03 31.21
C TYR A 158 -19.45 -0.82 30.39
N ASN A 159 -20.76 -0.56 30.39
CA ASN A 159 -21.33 0.56 29.62
C ASN A 159 -20.79 1.91 30.09
N ARG A 160 -20.64 2.11 31.41
CA ARG A 160 -20.06 3.34 31.97
C ARG A 160 -18.60 3.54 31.57
N VAL A 161 -17.81 2.47 31.61
CA VAL A 161 -16.39 2.51 31.21
C VAL A 161 -16.27 2.78 29.71
N SER A 162 -17.02 2.07 28.86
CA SER A 162 -17.04 2.31 27.41
C SER A 162 -17.42 3.74 27.10
N GLN A 163 -18.56 4.23 27.63
CA GLN A 163 -19.01 5.60 27.39
C GLN A 163 -18.00 6.67 27.83
N HIS A 164 -17.30 6.45 28.95
CA HIS A 164 -16.25 7.37 29.39
C HIS A 164 -15.09 7.42 28.41
N PHE A 165 -14.58 6.26 27.98
CA PHE A 165 -13.45 6.20 27.04
C PHE A 165 -13.83 6.67 25.64
N ASP A 166 -15.04 6.35 25.17
CA ASP A 166 -15.58 6.86 23.90
C ASP A 166 -15.66 8.40 23.93
N TYR A 167 -16.17 8.99 25.04
CA TYR A 167 -16.15 10.44 25.24
C TYR A 167 -14.71 10.98 25.31
N PHE A 168 -13.85 10.36 26.10
CA PHE A 168 -12.46 10.79 26.26
C PHE A 168 -11.73 10.84 24.91
N TRP A 169 -11.81 9.80 24.09
CA TRP A 169 -11.14 9.79 22.79
C TRP A 169 -11.79 10.71 21.75
N MET A 170 -13.11 10.92 21.82
CA MET A 170 -13.81 11.84 20.91
C MET A 170 -13.48 13.31 21.19
N TYR A 171 -13.13 13.64 22.44
CA TYR A 171 -12.80 15.00 22.88
C TYR A 171 -11.34 15.19 23.32
N ASP A 172 -10.46 14.22 23.02
CA ASP A 172 -9.03 14.31 23.32
C ASP A 172 -8.34 15.32 22.39
N ARG A 173 -8.29 16.57 22.85
CA ARG A 173 -7.64 17.70 22.15
C ARG A 173 -6.14 17.50 21.99
N LEU A 174 -5.51 16.73 22.88
CA LEU A 174 -4.06 16.48 22.87
C LEU A 174 -3.68 15.40 21.85
N ALA A 175 -4.56 14.42 21.60
CA ALA A 175 -4.33 13.44 20.53
C ALA A 175 -4.11 14.10 19.17
N ALA A 176 -4.90 15.13 18.84
CA ALA A 176 -4.77 15.88 17.59
C ALA A 176 -3.44 16.65 17.51
N ILE A 177 -2.94 17.16 18.64
CA ILE A 177 -1.64 17.85 18.72
C ILE A 177 -0.49 16.85 18.54
N HIS A 178 -0.54 15.73 19.24
CA HIS A 178 0.53 14.72 19.20
C HIS A 178 0.67 14.07 17.83
N GLN A 179 -0.44 13.80 17.16
CA GLN A 179 -0.44 13.14 15.85
C GLN A 179 0.11 14.04 14.72
N HIS A 180 0.16 15.34 14.95
CA HIS A 180 0.55 16.39 14.00
C HIS A 180 1.52 17.40 14.63
N ALA A 181 2.37 16.92 15.56
CA ALA A 181 3.29 17.76 16.31
C ALA A 181 4.30 18.47 15.39
N ASP A 182 4.72 17.81 14.31
CA ASP A 182 5.66 18.37 13.32
C ASP A 182 5.05 19.57 12.60
N THR A 183 3.82 19.44 12.10
CA THR A 183 3.07 20.56 11.50
C THR A 183 2.84 21.71 12.48
N LEU A 184 2.65 21.43 13.77
CA LEU A 184 2.52 22.49 14.78
C LEU A 184 3.85 23.20 15.05
N ASN A 185 4.98 22.53 14.88
CA ASN A 185 6.32 23.10 15.07
C ASN A 185 6.78 23.95 13.89
N GLU A 186 6.26 23.70 12.68
CA GLU A 186 6.48 24.53 11.50
C GLU A 186 5.77 25.88 11.57
N LEU A 187 4.72 26.02 12.40
CA LEU A 187 4.03 27.30 12.55
C LEU A 187 4.91 28.35 13.26
N PRO A 188 4.88 29.63 12.79
CA PRO A 188 5.50 30.74 13.50
C PRO A 188 5.03 30.84 14.95
N LYS A 189 5.95 31.15 15.88
CA LYS A 189 5.68 31.18 17.33
C LYS A 189 4.45 32.03 17.70
N SER A 190 4.21 33.13 16.99
CA SER A 190 3.07 34.02 17.23
C SER A 190 1.73 33.38 16.88
N MET A 191 1.65 32.64 15.77
CA MET A 191 0.44 31.91 15.34
C MET A 191 0.20 30.66 16.19
N LYS A 192 1.25 29.90 16.50
CA LYS A 192 1.18 28.73 17.39
C LYS A 192 0.61 29.11 18.76
N ARG A 193 1.10 30.20 19.35
CA ARG A 193 0.58 30.73 20.63
C ARG A 193 -0.90 31.07 20.52
N LYS A 194 -1.31 31.81 19.49
CA LYS A 194 -2.72 32.21 19.28
C LYS A 194 -3.64 31.02 19.09
N LEU A 195 -3.20 29.99 18.35
CA LEU A 195 -3.95 28.74 18.16
C LEU A 195 -4.14 27.99 19.49
N MET A 196 -3.07 27.86 20.29
CA MET A 196 -3.12 27.15 21.57
C MET A 196 -3.98 27.91 22.60
N THR A 197 -3.77 29.22 22.76
CA THR A 197 -4.43 29.99 23.84
C THR A 197 -5.86 30.39 23.50
N ASN A 198 -6.14 30.79 22.26
CA ASN A 198 -7.43 31.41 21.91
C ASN A 198 -8.40 30.46 21.21
N TYR A 199 -7.94 29.29 20.77
CA TYR A 199 -8.81 28.32 20.08
C TYR A 199 -8.85 26.98 20.81
N LEU A 200 -7.69 26.35 21.06
CA LEU A 200 -7.66 24.98 21.57
C LEU A 200 -7.97 24.87 23.08
N PHE A 201 -7.52 25.85 23.87
CA PHE A 201 -7.63 25.86 25.34
C PHE A 201 -8.34 27.11 25.89
N ASP A 202 -9.09 27.84 25.07
CA ASP A 202 -9.78 29.08 25.47
C ASP A 202 -10.74 28.88 26.66
N ASP A 203 -11.47 27.78 26.66
CA ASP A 203 -12.35 27.35 27.75
C ASP A 203 -11.59 27.08 29.05
N ILE A 204 -10.40 26.46 28.98
CA ILE A 204 -9.55 26.23 30.16
C ILE A 204 -9.06 27.58 30.70
N PHE A 205 -8.56 28.46 29.84
CA PHE A 205 -8.09 29.78 30.27
C PHE A 205 -9.22 30.67 30.81
N LYS A 206 -10.44 30.55 30.30
CA LYS A 206 -11.63 31.24 30.81
C LYS A 206 -12.08 30.70 32.17
N ASN A 207 -12.19 29.37 32.30
CA ASN A 207 -12.69 28.73 33.52
C ASN A 207 -11.65 28.77 34.67
N PHE A 208 -10.37 28.66 34.34
CA PHE A 208 -9.26 28.70 35.30
C PHE A 208 -8.53 30.05 35.30
N LYS A 209 -9.22 31.13 34.89
CA LYS A 209 -8.64 32.49 34.82
C LYS A 209 -8.01 32.94 36.14
N PHE A 210 -8.50 32.44 37.26
CA PHE A 210 -7.94 32.70 38.59
C PHE A 210 -6.54 32.10 38.78
N PHE A 211 -6.27 30.90 38.27
CA PHE A 211 -4.95 30.24 38.37
C PHE A 211 -3.91 30.83 37.42
N PHE A 212 -4.34 31.28 36.24
CA PHE A 212 -3.44 31.83 35.22
C PHE A 212 -3.25 33.35 35.33
N LYS A 213 -3.93 34.00 36.27
CA LYS A 213 -3.52 35.32 36.77
C LYS A 213 -2.37 35.12 37.75
N THR A 214 -1.17 34.88 37.24
CA THR A 214 0.05 35.12 38.03
C THR A 214 0.05 36.59 38.48
N SER A 215 0.37 36.80 39.75
CA SER A 215 0.47 38.12 40.37
C SER A 215 1.32 39.05 39.52
N GLN A 216 0.91 40.32 39.51
CA GLN A 216 1.69 41.45 39.01
C GLN A 216 3.15 41.40 39.49
#